data_AF-A0A7C5I1H6-F1
#
_entry.id   AF-A0A7C5I1H6-F1
#
_cell.length_a   1.000
_cell.length_b   1.000
_cell.length_c   1.000
_cell.angle_alpha   90.00
_cell.angle_beta   90.00
_cell.angle_gamma   90.00
#
_symmetry.space_group_name_H-M   'P 1'
#
loop_
_entity.id
_entity.type
_entity.pdbx_description
1 polymer ?
#
loop_
_entity_poly.entity_id
_entity_poly.type
_entity_poly.pdbx_seq_one_letter_code
_entity_poly.pdbx_strand_id
1 'polypeptide(L)'
;IKQVDGVLFDLGISSLQLSRPARGFSFREEGPLDMRMDPGGPLTAAELVNRLPEEELARVLRQYGEERYARRIARAIARAREKAPIRSTTELARIVTHCYPPGRHRIHPATRTFQALRIAVNDELSALEEGLAQAIDVLRPGGVVCVLSFHSLEDRIVKNMFRRKAAQRNLEILTQKPLRPRPEEVERNPKARSAKLRAARVPEVALP
;
A
#
# COMPACT_ATOMS: atom_id res chain seq x y z
N ILE A 1 -1.25 25.64 -3.90
CA ILE A 1 -0.81 25.57 -5.30
C ILE A 1 -2.02 25.86 -6.18
N LYS A 2 -1.93 26.78 -7.15
CA LYS A 2 -3.10 27.17 -7.97
C LYS A 2 -3.26 26.31 -9.23
N GLN A 3 -2.18 26.08 -9.97
CA GLN A 3 -2.13 25.17 -11.11
C GLN A 3 -0.75 24.55 -11.25
N VAL A 4 -0.66 23.36 -11.86
CA VAL A 4 0.60 22.66 -12.19
C VAL A 4 0.51 21.96 -13.56
N ASP A 5 1.68 21.71 -14.14
CA ASP A 5 1.83 21.10 -15.46
C ASP A 5 1.86 19.57 -15.39
N GLY A 6 2.28 19.04 -14.25
CA GLY A 6 2.27 17.61 -14.02
C GLY A 6 2.36 17.26 -12.55
N VAL A 7 1.84 16.08 -12.24
CA VAL A 7 1.91 15.49 -10.91
C VAL A 7 2.42 14.05 -11.03
N LEU A 8 3.42 13.70 -10.22
CA LEU A 8 3.91 12.34 -10.11
C LEU A 8 3.65 11.82 -8.70
N PHE A 9 2.97 10.68 -8.63
CA PHE A 9 2.86 9.88 -7.42
C PHE A 9 3.74 8.64 -7.56
N ASP A 10 4.76 8.51 -6.70
CA ASP A 10 5.51 7.27 -6.52
C ASP A 10 5.11 6.65 -5.18
N LEU A 11 4.18 5.71 -5.22
CA LEU A 11 3.51 5.19 -4.03
C LEU A 11 4.36 4.15 -3.30
N GLY A 12 4.06 3.92 -2.03
CA GLY A 12 4.72 2.91 -1.20
C GLY A 12 5.77 3.49 -0.26
N ILE A 13 6.70 2.63 0.17
CA ILE A 13 7.65 2.95 1.24
C ILE A 13 9.00 3.35 0.64
N SER A 14 9.58 4.44 1.15
CA SER A 14 10.95 4.82 0.81
C SER A 14 11.97 3.76 1.25
N SER A 15 13.08 3.66 0.51
CA SER A 15 14.18 2.77 0.91
C SER A 15 14.74 3.09 2.30
N LEU A 16 14.71 4.36 2.71
CA LEU A 16 15.16 4.82 4.03
C LEU A 16 14.28 4.30 5.18
N GLN A 17 12.96 4.18 4.95
CA GLN A 17 12.04 3.60 5.94
C GLN A 17 12.23 2.08 6.04
N LEU A 18 12.52 1.39 4.93
CA LEU A 18 12.78 -0.06 4.92
C LEU A 18 14.13 -0.44 5.52
N SER A 19 15.15 0.43 5.40
CA SER A 19 16.51 0.17 5.88
C SER A 19 16.73 0.47 7.35
N ARG A 20 15.72 1.00 8.07
CA ARG A 20 15.81 1.32 9.49
C ARG A 20 14.91 0.37 10.29
N PRO A 21 15.46 -0.68 10.93
CA PRO A 21 14.68 -1.65 11.71
C PRO A 21 13.82 -0.99 12.79
N ALA A 22 14.33 0.08 13.42
CA ALA A 22 13.63 0.89 14.42
C ALA A 22 12.28 1.46 13.94
N ARG A 23 12.01 1.51 12.63
CA ARG A 23 10.73 1.98 12.07
C ARG A 23 9.69 0.87 11.90
N GLY A 24 10.07 -0.40 12.01
CA GLY A 24 9.13 -1.51 12.03
C GLY A 24 8.49 -1.90 10.70
N PHE A 25 8.92 -1.34 9.55
CA PHE A 25 8.32 -1.65 8.25
C PHE A 25 8.74 -3.01 7.66
N SER A 26 9.80 -3.60 8.18
CA SER A 26 10.39 -4.85 7.69
C SER A 26 10.43 -5.90 8.79
N PHE A 27 10.21 -7.16 8.41
CA PHE A 27 10.39 -8.33 9.27
C PHE A 27 11.69 -9.08 8.98
N ARG A 28 12.56 -8.55 8.11
CA ARG A 28 13.87 -9.16 7.83
C ARG A 28 14.84 -8.96 8.99
N GLU A 29 14.73 -7.82 9.65
CA GLU A 29 15.49 -7.43 10.82
C GLU A 29 14.51 -7.12 11.94
N GLU A 30 14.90 -7.42 13.18
CA GLU A 30 14.06 -7.19 14.33
C GLU A 30 13.98 -5.69 14.65
N GLY A 31 12.75 -5.24 14.91
CA GLY A 31 12.45 -3.88 15.32
C GLY A 31 11.07 -3.80 15.97
N PRO A 32 10.72 -2.63 16.54
CA PRO A 32 9.40 -2.43 17.15
C PRO A 32 8.31 -2.48 16.08
N LEU A 33 7.11 -2.94 16.46
CA LEU A 33 5.92 -2.87 15.61
C LEU A 33 5.36 -1.44 15.55
N ASP A 34 6.07 -0.53 14.87
CA ASP A 34 5.63 0.86 14.68
C ASP A 34 4.86 1.03 13.36
N MET A 35 5.55 0.98 12.22
CA MET A 35 4.99 1.18 10.87
C MET A 35 4.36 2.54 10.56
N ARG A 36 4.43 3.54 11.46
CA ARG A 36 3.99 4.90 11.13
C ARG A 36 4.96 5.56 10.16
N MET A 37 4.44 6.18 9.11
CA MET A 37 5.20 7.00 8.16
C MET A 37 5.55 8.34 8.80
N ASP A 38 4.59 8.96 9.48
CA ASP A 38 4.78 10.08 10.39
C ASP A 38 4.96 9.59 11.84
N PRO A 39 6.14 9.74 12.46
CA PRO A 39 6.37 9.35 13.85
C PRO A 39 5.44 10.03 14.87
N GLY A 40 4.84 11.17 14.53
CA GLY A 40 3.83 11.86 15.34
C GLY A 40 2.43 11.25 15.26
N GLY A 41 2.23 10.27 14.37
CA GLY A 41 0.93 9.64 14.15
C GLY A 41 0.37 8.93 15.39
N PRO A 42 -0.96 8.88 15.54
CA PRO A 42 -1.61 8.47 16.80
C PRO A 42 -1.64 6.96 17.03
N LEU A 43 -1.33 6.15 16.00
CA LEU A 43 -1.58 4.71 16.02
C LEU A 43 -0.38 3.94 15.49
N THR A 44 0.11 2.97 16.26
CA THR A 44 1.17 2.05 15.84
C THR A 44 0.60 0.71 15.37
N ALA A 45 1.38 -0.06 14.60
CA ALA A 45 1.04 -1.43 14.27
C ALA A 45 0.91 -2.31 15.52
N ALA A 46 1.73 -2.05 16.55
CA ALA A 46 1.64 -2.71 17.86
C ALA A 46 0.26 -2.49 18.50
N GLU A 47 -0.27 -1.27 18.45
CA GLU A 47 -1.60 -0.98 18.98
C GLU A 47 -2.69 -1.68 18.19
N LEU A 48 -2.61 -1.70 16.85
CA LEU A 48 -3.56 -2.44 16.03
C LEU A 48 -3.59 -3.93 16.41
N VAL A 49 -2.43 -4.59 16.43
CA VAL A 49 -2.38 -6.04 16.68
C VAL A 49 -2.74 -6.39 18.12
N ASN A 50 -2.44 -5.53 19.09
CA ASN A 50 -2.68 -5.82 20.50
C ASN A 50 -4.07 -5.35 21.00
N ARG A 51 -4.75 -4.41 20.33
CA ARG A 51 -6.00 -3.83 20.82
C ARG A 51 -7.23 -4.09 19.95
N LEU A 52 -7.09 -4.24 18.63
CA LEU A 52 -8.27 -4.46 17.78
C LEU A 52 -8.99 -5.76 18.15
N PRO A 53 -10.33 -5.81 18.14
CA PRO A 53 -11.07 -7.08 18.21
C PRO A 53 -10.60 -8.05 17.11
N GLU A 54 -10.67 -9.36 17.36
CA GLU A 54 -10.21 -10.38 16.41
C GLU A 54 -10.88 -10.23 15.02
N GLU A 55 -12.19 -9.98 15.00
CA GLU A 55 -12.96 -9.82 13.76
C GLU A 55 -12.53 -8.57 12.98
N GLU A 56 -12.28 -7.48 13.69
CA GLU A 56 -11.82 -6.20 13.13
C GLU A 56 -10.41 -6.35 12.54
N LEU A 57 -9.51 -7.05 13.26
CA LEU A 57 -8.18 -7.37 12.74
C LEU A 57 -8.27 -8.27 11.50
N ALA A 58 -9.14 -9.29 11.50
CA ALA A 58 -9.35 -10.13 10.33
C ALA A 58 -9.88 -9.32 9.13
N ARG A 59 -10.75 -8.34 9.37
CA ARG A 59 -11.27 -7.40 8.36
C ARG A 59 -10.14 -6.57 7.75
N VAL A 60 -9.29 -5.96 8.58
CA VAL A 60 -8.10 -5.20 8.15
C VAL A 60 -7.18 -6.06 7.28
N LEU A 61 -6.82 -7.25 7.75
CA LEU A 61 -5.93 -8.16 7.01
C LEU A 61 -6.51 -8.58 5.65
N ARG A 62 -7.82 -8.87 5.61
CA ARG A 62 -8.51 -9.24 4.37
C ARG A 62 -8.60 -8.08 3.40
N GLN A 63 -9.03 -6.92 3.87
CA GLN A 63 -9.31 -5.75 3.04
C GLN A 63 -8.03 -5.12 2.48
N TYR A 64 -7.04 -4.90 3.35
CA TYR A 64 -5.82 -4.19 2.98
C TYR A 64 -4.66 -5.10 2.56
N GLY A 65 -4.66 -6.36 3.00
CA GLY A 65 -3.61 -7.32 2.63
C GLY A 65 -4.00 -8.27 1.50
N GLU A 66 -5.28 -8.30 1.11
CA GLU A 66 -5.85 -9.39 0.30
C GLU A 66 -5.43 -10.78 0.87
N GLU A 67 -5.39 -10.88 2.21
CA GLU A 67 -4.87 -12.03 2.95
C GLU A 67 -5.89 -13.17 2.99
N ARG A 68 -5.49 -14.33 2.45
CA ARG A 68 -6.35 -15.52 2.36
C ARG A 68 -6.60 -16.13 3.74
N TYR A 69 -5.60 -16.10 4.62
CA TYR A 69 -5.67 -16.69 5.95
C TYR A 69 -6.04 -15.66 7.02
N ALA A 70 -6.66 -14.54 6.65
CA ALA A 70 -6.90 -13.38 7.52
C ALA A 70 -7.54 -13.76 8.86
N ARG A 71 -8.61 -14.56 8.84
CA ARG A 71 -9.27 -15.05 10.07
C ARG A 71 -8.35 -15.91 10.93
N ARG A 72 -7.60 -16.82 10.32
CA ARG A 72 -6.66 -17.71 11.04
C ARG A 72 -5.53 -16.91 11.68
N ILE A 73 -4.98 -15.94 10.95
CA ILE A 73 -3.91 -15.05 11.43
C ILE A 73 -4.41 -14.17 12.57
N ALA A 74 -5.57 -13.53 12.40
CA ALA A 74 -6.17 -12.70 13.45
C ALA A 74 -6.40 -13.49 14.75
N ARG A 75 -6.94 -14.71 14.65
CA ARG A 75 -7.09 -15.63 15.80
C ARG A 75 -5.77 -15.98 16.46
N ALA A 76 -4.73 -16.24 15.66
CA ALA A 76 -3.40 -16.55 16.19
C ALA A 76 -2.77 -15.35 16.91
N ILE A 77 -2.95 -14.14 16.36
CA ILE A 77 -2.53 -12.89 16.99
C ILE A 77 -3.29 -12.66 18.30
N ALA A 78 -4.62 -12.81 18.30
CA ALA A 78 -5.46 -12.66 19.50
C ALA A 78 -5.02 -13.61 20.63
N ARG A 79 -4.79 -14.88 20.31
CA ARG A 79 -4.28 -15.87 21.27
C ARG A 79 -2.86 -15.59 21.76
N ALA A 80 -2.00 -15.04 20.90
CA ALA A 80 -0.63 -14.70 21.27
C ALA A 80 -0.61 -13.53 22.26
N ARG A 81 -1.39 -12.47 21.97
CA ARG A 81 -1.44 -11.27 22.84
C ARG A 81 -2.09 -11.50 24.19
N GLU A 82 -2.93 -12.53 24.34
CA GLU A 82 -3.46 -12.97 25.64
C GLU A 82 -2.34 -13.44 26.59
N LYS A 83 -1.24 -13.98 26.05
CA LYS A 83 -0.09 -14.45 26.84
C LYS A 83 0.89 -13.32 27.12
N ALA A 84 1.25 -12.56 26.10
CA ALA A 84 2.14 -11.41 26.21
C ALA A 84 1.90 -10.46 25.03
N PRO A 85 1.98 -9.13 25.23
CA PRO A 85 1.85 -8.17 24.13
C PRO A 85 2.90 -8.43 23.03
N ILE A 86 2.46 -8.42 21.78
CA ILE A 86 3.33 -8.61 20.60
C ILE A 86 4.07 -7.30 20.36
N ARG A 87 5.41 -7.32 20.40
CA ARG A 87 6.23 -6.09 20.40
C ARG A 87 7.11 -5.94 19.17
N SER A 88 7.53 -7.04 18.55
CA SER A 88 8.52 -6.99 17.47
C SER A 88 8.02 -7.50 16.12
N THR A 89 8.64 -6.99 15.06
CA THR A 89 8.35 -7.38 13.68
C THR A 89 8.60 -8.87 13.44
N THR A 90 9.66 -9.43 14.00
CA THR A 90 10.00 -10.85 13.82
C THR A 90 9.06 -11.75 14.60
N GLU A 91 8.60 -11.34 15.78
CA GLU A 91 7.57 -12.05 16.55
C GLU A 91 6.26 -12.16 15.75
N LEU A 92 5.74 -11.04 15.25
CA LEU A 92 4.54 -11.03 14.42
C LEU A 92 4.72 -11.89 13.16
N ALA A 93 5.86 -11.76 12.49
CA ALA A 93 6.15 -12.54 11.29
C ALA A 93 6.17 -14.05 11.56
N ARG A 94 6.69 -14.48 12.73
CA ARG A 94 6.65 -15.89 13.16
C ARG A 94 5.19 -16.32 13.35
N ILE A 95 4.37 -15.57 14.10
CA ILE A 95 2.96 -15.90 14.32
C ILE A 95 2.21 -16.10 13.00
N VAL A 96 2.40 -15.16 12.06
CA VAL A 96 1.78 -15.22 10.73
C VAL A 96 2.25 -16.44 9.95
N THR A 97 3.56 -16.72 9.96
CA THR A 97 4.14 -17.84 9.20
C THR A 97 3.60 -19.19 9.66
N HIS A 98 3.38 -19.40 10.97
CA HIS A 98 2.76 -20.63 11.49
C HIS A 98 1.29 -20.82 11.08
N CYS A 99 0.63 -19.77 10.56
CA CYS A 99 -0.73 -19.87 10.03
C CYS A 99 -0.79 -20.37 8.59
N TYR A 100 0.34 -20.43 7.89
CA TYR A 100 0.43 -20.90 6.51
C TYR A 100 0.75 -22.40 6.45
N PRO A 101 0.30 -23.11 5.40
CA PRO A 101 0.72 -24.48 5.18
C PRO A 101 2.24 -24.55 4.90
N PRO A 102 2.90 -25.65 5.29
CA PRO A 102 4.32 -25.84 5.01
C PRO A 102 4.58 -25.87 3.50
N GLY A 103 5.72 -25.35 3.07
CA GLY A 103 6.13 -25.34 1.66
C GLY A 103 6.62 -23.99 1.17
N ARG A 104 7.02 -23.95 -0.10
CA ARG A 104 7.52 -22.73 -0.76
C ARG A 104 6.36 -21.85 -1.22
N HIS A 105 6.30 -20.65 -0.69
CA HIS A 105 5.34 -19.63 -1.10
C HIS A 105 5.96 -18.65 -2.09
N ARG A 106 5.16 -18.08 -3.00
CA ARG A 106 5.65 -17.09 -4.00
C ARG A 106 6.22 -15.84 -3.34
N ILE A 107 5.64 -15.44 -2.22
CA ILE A 107 6.10 -14.34 -1.36
C ILE A 107 6.14 -14.84 0.07
N HIS A 108 6.93 -14.18 0.92
CA HIS A 108 6.96 -14.52 2.33
C HIS A 108 5.55 -14.41 2.96
N PRO A 109 5.11 -15.38 3.78
CA PRO A 109 3.78 -15.38 4.40
C PRO A 109 3.39 -14.08 5.12
N ALA A 110 4.35 -13.46 5.82
CA ALA A 110 4.11 -12.21 6.54
C ALA A 110 3.88 -10.98 5.65
N THR A 111 4.26 -11.00 4.37
CA THR A 111 4.27 -9.80 3.51
C THR A 111 2.89 -9.13 3.41
N ARG A 112 1.82 -9.89 3.24
CA ARG A 112 0.45 -9.36 3.12
C ARG A 112 -0.08 -8.80 4.43
N THR A 113 0.25 -9.45 5.55
CA THR A 113 -0.12 -8.97 6.88
C THR A 113 0.58 -7.64 7.18
N PHE A 114 1.87 -7.54 6.89
CA PHE A 114 2.63 -6.29 7.09
C PHE A 114 2.12 -5.17 6.19
N GLN A 115 1.80 -5.47 4.93
CA GLN A 115 1.16 -4.52 4.03
C GLN A 115 -0.18 -4.03 4.58
N ALA A 116 -1.05 -4.94 5.06
CA ALA A 116 -2.35 -4.58 5.61
C ALA A 116 -2.23 -3.64 6.82
N LEU A 117 -1.34 -3.97 7.75
CA LEU A 117 -1.11 -3.15 8.95
C LEU A 117 -0.54 -1.79 8.58
N ARG A 118 0.42 -1.73 7.66
CA ARG A 118 0.98 -0.46 7.17
C ARG A 118 -0.10 0.45 6.58
N ILE A 119 -0.93 -0.10 5.70
CA ILE A 119 -2.05 0.62 5.09
C ILE A 119 -3.01 1.13 6.16
N ALA A 120 -3.35 0.29 7.14
CA ALA A 120 -4.26 0.66 8.23
C ALA A 120 -3.69 1.74 9.15
N VAL A 121 -2.39 1.66 9.48
CA VAL A 121 -1.70 2.62 10.36
C VAL A 121 -1.65 4.02 9.72
N ASN A 122 -1.46 4.08 8.40
CA ASN A 122 -1.18 5.33 7.69
C ASN A 122 -2.36 5.83 6.84
N ASP A 123 -3.52 5.18 6.92
CA ASP A 123 -4.71 5.45 6.09
C ASP A 123 -4.38 5.65 4.60
N GLU A 124 -3.46 4.81 4.08
CA GLU A 124 -2.77 5.07 2.80
C GLU A 124 -3.73 5.15 1.61
N LEU A 125 -4.81 4.37 1.64
CA LEU A 125 -5.75 4.29 0.52
C LEU A 125 -6.66 5.51 0.45
N SER A 126 -7.14 6.00 1.60
CA SER A 126 -7.95 7.21 1.69
C SER A 126 -7.11 8.42 1.28
N ALA A 127 -5.88 8.52 1.81
CA ALA A 127 -4.94 9.58 1.46
C ALA A 127 -4.60 9.58 -0.05
N LEU A 128 -4.44 8.39 -0.66
CA LEU A 128 -4.27 8.27 -2.11
C LEU A 128 -5.50 8.77 -2.87
N GLU A 129 -6.70 8.35 -2.48
CA GLU A 129 -7.93 8.74 -3.17
C GLU A 129 -8.14 10.27 -3.11
N GLU A 130 -8.02 10.87 -1.92
CA GLU A 130 -8.17 12.31 -1.72
C GLU A 130 -7.06 13.10 -2.42
N GLY A 131 -5.80 12.70 -2.22
CA GLY A 131 -4.64 13.38 -2.81
C GLY A 131 -4.64 13.32 -4.33
N LEU A 132 -5.02 12.18 -4.92
CA LEU A 132 -5.11 12.03 -6.37
C LEU A 132 -6.25 12.88 -6.96
N ALA A 133 -7.40 12.94 -6.28
CA ALA A 133 -8.51 13.78 -6.72
C ALA A 133 -8.12 15.26 -6.75
N GLN A 134 -7.53 15.76 -5.66
CA GLN A 134 -7.05 17.14 -5.56
C GLN A 134 -5.95 17.45 -6.58
N ALA A 135 -5.02 16.51 -6.79
CA ALA A 135 -3.96 16.66 -7.79
C ALA A 135 -4.51 16.81 -9.21
N ILE A 136 -5.54 16.05 -9.56
CA ILE A 136 -6.21 16.16 -10.87
C ILE A 136 -6.87 17.54 -11.02
N ASP A 137 -7.49 18.05 -9.96
CA ASP A 137 -8.24 19.31 -10.01
C ASP A 137 -7.33 20.55 -10.15
N VAL A 138 -6.04 20.44 -9.82
CA VAL A 138 -5.05 21.53 -9.99
C VAL A 138 -4.21 21.40 -11.27
N LEU A 139 -4.43 20.39 -12.11
CA LEU A 139 -3.73 20.28 -13.39
C LEU A 139 -4.26 21.32 -14.38
N ARG A 140 -3.35 22.03 -15.06
CA ARG A 140 -3.73 22.87 -16.20
C ARG A 140 -4.21 22.02 -17.38
N PRO A 141 -4.94 22.58 -18.36
CA PRO A 141 -5.16 21.93 -19.65
C PRO A 141 -3.85 21.46 -20.29
N GLY A 142 -3.83 20.23 -20.80
CA GLY A 142 -2.63 19.55 -21.28
C GLY A 142 -1.74 18.95 -20.19
N GLY A 143 -2.01 19.23 -18.90
CA GLY A 143 -1.24 18.73 -17.77
C GLY A 143 -1.41 17.23 -17.55
N VAL A 144 -0.37 16.57 -17.02
CA VAL A 144 -0.30 15.11 -16.91
C VAL A 144 -0.16 14.65 -15.46
N VAL A 145 -1.00 13.69 -15.06
CA VAL A 145 -0.80 12.93 -13.82
C VAL A 145 -0.23 11.55 -14.14
N CYS A 146 0.86 11.19 -13.47
CA CYS A 146 1.48 9.87 -13.49
C CYS A 146 1.43 9.26 -12.09
N VAL A 147 1.00 8.00 -11.99
CA VAL A 147 0.97 7.27 -10.74
C VAL A 147 1.67 5.92 -10.89
N LEU A 148 2.69 5.70 -10.09
CA LEU A 148 3.39 4.43 -9.88
C LEU A 148 2.82 3.76 -8.63
N SER A 149 2.19 2.61 -8.82
CA SER A 149 1.62 1.79 -7.73
C SER A 149 2.37 0.47 -7.62
N PHE A 150 2.46 -0.09 -6.42
CA PHE A 150 3.20 -1.32 -6.13
C PHE A 150 2.31 -2.48 -5.69
N HIS A 151 1.03 -2.22 -5.43
CA HIS A 151 0.07 -3.27 -5.17
C HIS A 151 -1.28 -3.06 -5.86
N SER A 152 -2.10 -4.11 -5.81
CA SER A 152 -3.41 -4.21 -6.45
C SER A 152 -4.42 -3.16 -5.97
N LEU A 153 -4.44 -2.85 -4.67
CA LEU A 153 -5.38 -1.89 -4.09
C LEU A 153 -5.14 -0.46 -4.61
N GLU A 154 -3.90 0.05 -4.55
CA GLU A 154 -3.50 1.34 -5.14
C GLU A 154 -3.87 1.41 -6.64
N ASP A 155 -3.40 0.42 -7.42
CA ASP A 155 -3.66 0.34 -8.87
C ASP A 155 -5.17 0.35 -9.18
N ARG A 156 -5.98 -0.28 -8.33
CA ARG A 156 -7.44 -0.31 -8.47
C ARG A 156 -8.05 1.07 -8.22
N ILE A 157 -7.61 1.80 -7.20
CA ILE A 157 -8.07 3.17 -6.90
C ILE A 157 -7.74 4.09 -8.06
N VAL A 158 -6.48 4.11 -8.50
CA VAL A 158 -6.02 4.95 -9.62
C VAL A 158 -6.79 4.65 -10.90
N LYS A 159 -6.92 3.37 -11.25
CA LYS A 159 -7.67 2.93 -12.44
C LYS A 159 -9.11 3.39 -12.39
N ASN A 160 -9.78 3.21 -11.25
CA ASN A 160 -11.19 3.56 -11.11
C ASN A 160 -11.39 5.08 -11.15
N MET A 161 -10.51 5.85 -10.51
CA MET A 161 -10.56 7.31 -10.55
C MET A 161 -10.34 7.85 -11.96
N PHE A 162 -9.32 7.37 -12.67
CA PHE A 162 -9.06 7.79 -14.04
C PHE A 162 -10.24 7.46 -14.96
N ARG A 163 -10.84 6.26 -14.83
CA ARG A 163 -12.04 5.90 -15.58
C ARG A 163 -13.22 6.82 -15.28
N ARG A 164 -13.46 7.13 -14.00
CA ARG A 164 -14.53 8.03 -13.57
C ARG A 164 -14.35 9.44 -14.15
N LYS A 165 -13.15 10.02 -14.01
CA LYS A 165 -12.84 11.37 -14.54
C LYS A 165 -12.82 11.38 -16.08
N ALA A 166 -12.41 10.30 -16.74
CA ALA A 166 -12.47 10.19 -18.19
C ALA A 166 -13.91 10.09 -18.73
N ALA A 167 -14.79 9.36 -18.05
CA ALA A 167 -16.22 9.35 -18.39
C ALA A 167 -16.86 10.74 -18.25
N GLN A 168 -16.35 11.57 -17.34
CA GLN A 168 -16.72 12.97 -17.17
C GLN A 168 -16.00 13.93 -18.12
N ARG A 169 -15.19 13.42 -19.06
CA ARG A 169 -14.37 14.21 -20.00
C ARG A 169 -13.34 15.14 -19.35
N ASN A 170 -13.03 14.91 -18.07
CA ASN A 170 -12.01 15.66 -17.33
C ASN A 170 -10.60 15.10 -17.54
N LEU A 171 -10.48 13.86 -18.00
CA LEU A 171 -9.21 13.20 -18.27
C LEU A 171 -9.23 12.38 -19.55
N GLU A 172 -8.11 12.37 -20.24
CA GLU A 172 -7.77 11.42 -21.30
C GLU A 172 -6.79 10.37 -20.72
N ILE A 173 -7.15 9.09 -20.79
CA ILE A 173 -6.30 8.00 -20.28
C ILE A 173 -5.20 7.69 -21.30
N LEU A 174 -3.95 8.01 -20.94
CA LEU A 174 -2.77 7.76 -21.77
C LEU A 174 -2.33 6.28 -21.72
N THR A 175 -2.59 5.59 -20.61
CA THR A 175 -2.21 4.18 -20.41
C THR A 175 -3.43 3.28 -20.17
N GLN A 176 -3.95 2.67 -21.24
CA GLN A 176 -5.11 1.76 -21.14
C GLN A 176 -4.81 0.53 -20.26
N LYS A 177 -3.60 -0.01 -20.39
CA LYS A 177 -3.01 -1.01 -19.49
C LYS A 177 -1.86 -0.37 -18.72
N PRO A 178 -1.64 -0.74 -17.44
CA PRO A 178 -0.53 -0.17 -16.69
C PRO A 178 0.79 -0.59 -17.34
N LEU A 179 1.72 0.35 -17.49
CA LEU A 179 3.08 0.02 -17.91
C LEU A 179 3.78 -0.71 -16.77
N ARG A 180 4.56 -1.74 -17.12
CA ARG A 180 5.28 -2.59 -16.16
C ARG A 180 6.77 -2.51 -16.45
N PRO A 181 7.62 -2.70 -15.43
CA PRO A 181 9.06 -2.77 -15.63
C PRO A 181 9.40 -3.91 -16.59
N ARG A 182 10.47 -3.72 -17.35
CA ARG A 182 11.03 -4.78 -18.20
C ARG A 182 11.84 -5.78 -17.36
N PRO A 183 12.06 -7.03 -17.84
CA PRO A 183 12.86 -8.01 -17.10
C PRO A 183 14.23 -7.50 -16.66
N GLU A 184 14.92 -6.74 -17.53
CA GLU A 184 16.26 -6.18 -17.25
C GLU A 184 16.21 -5.11 -16.15
N GLU A 185 15.10 -4.38 -16.05
CA GLU A 185 14.87 -3.44 -14.95
C GLU A 185 14.63 -4.17 -13.63
N VAL A 186 13.86 -5.25 -13.65
CA VAL A 186 13.58 -6.05 -12.46
C VAL A 186 14.83 -6.75 -11.94
N GLU A 187 15.73 -7.18 -12.82
CA GLU A 187 17.01 -7.77 -12.43
C GLU A 187 17.91 -6.75 -11.71
N ARG A 188 18.05 -5.54 -12.28
CA ARG A 188 18.83 -4.45 -11.66
C ARG A 188 18.17 -3.87 -10.41
N ASN A 189 16.84 -3.84 -10.39
CA ASN A 189 16.05 -3.31 -9.28
C ASN A 189 14.89 -4.27 -8.93
N PRO A 190 15.14 -5.27 -8.07
CA PRO A 190 14.11 -6.23 -7.67
C PRO A 190 12.87 -5.60 -7.01
N LYS A 191 12.98 -4.37 -6.49
CA LYS A 191 11.84 -3.63 -5.90
C LYS A 191 10.87 -3.14 -6.97
N ALA A 192 11.33 -2.89 -8.19
CA ALA A 192 10.49 -2.47 -9.30
C ALA A 192 9.52 -3.55 -9.77
N ARG A 193 9.77 -4.84 -9.48
CA ARG A 193 8.99 -6.01 -9.96
C ARG A 193 7.46 -5.84 -9.94
N SER A 194 6.94 -5.15 -8.94
CA SER A 194 5.49 -4.99 -8.74
C SER A 194 4.95 -3.62 -9.19
N ALA A 195 5.82 -2.75 -9.69
CA ALA A 195 5.48 -1.42 -10.16
C ALA A 195 4.51 -1.47 -11.35
N LYS A 196 3.54 -0.56 -11.31
CA LYS A 196 2.55 -0.34 -12.35
C LYS A 196 2.37 1.15 -12.53
N LEU A 197 2.78 1.66 -13.68
CA LEU A 197 2.58 3.06 -14.04
C LEU A 197 1.24 3.25 -14.76
N ARG A 198 0.47 4.23 -14.32
CA ARG A 198 -0.68 4.77 -15.05
C ARG A 198 -0.51 6.26 -15.29
N ALA A 199 -0.91 6.73 -16.46
CA ALA A 199 -0.90 8.14 -16.80
C ALA A 199 -2.23 8.59 -17.42
N ALA A 200 -2.61 9.82 -17.13
CA ALA A 200 -3.74 10.51 -17.71
C ALA A 200 -3.43 11.99 -17.89
N ARG A 201 -4.09 12.63 -18.86
CA ARG A 201 -3.90 14.04 -19.21
C ARG A 201 -5.22 14.80 -19.08
N VAL A 202 -5.18 16.04 -18.59
CA VAL A 202 -6.33 16.96 -18.71
C VAL A 202 -6.42 17.42 -20.17
N PRO A 203 -7.55 17.26 -20.88
CA PRO A 203 -7.68 17.69 -22.27
C PRO A 203 -7.35 19.18 -22.45
N GLU A 204 -6.70 19.54 -23.56
CA GLU A 204 -6.40 20.96 -23.90
C GLU A 204 -7.64 21.72 -24.37
N VAL A 205 -8.62 21.00 -24.92
CA VAL A 205 -9.92 21.50 -25.38
C VAL A 205 -10.98 20.60 -24.77
N ALA A 206 -12.13 21.18 -24.36
CA ALA A 206 -13.25 20.39 -23.86
C ALA A 206 -13.63 19.31 -24.89
N LEU A 207 -13.61 18.05 -24.48
CA LEU A 207 -13.92 16.93 -25.38
C LEU A 207 -15.38 17.06 -25.88
N PRO A 208 -15.63 16.95 -27.20
CA PRO A 208 -16.95 17.12 -27.82
C PRO A 208 -17.91 16.02 -27.41
#